data_AF-A0A942MQ18-F1
#
_entry.id   AF-A0A942MQ18-F1
#
_cell.length_a   1.000
_cell.length_b   1.000
_cell.length_c   1.000
_cell.angle_alpha   90.00
_cell.angle_beta   90.00
_cell.angle_gamma   90.00
#
_symmetry.space_group_name_H-M   'P 1'
#
loop_
_entity.id
_entity.type
_entity.pdbx_description
1 polymer ?
#
loop_
_entity_poly.entity_id
_entity_poly.type
_entity_poly.pdbx_seq_one_letter_code
_entity_poly.pdbx_strand_id
1 'polypeptide(L)'
;MDKKKKYSNFELAKGWRELRVSIIRFFKDLILITLGIFSAAFGFKGFLLTNHFIDGGATGISLLISALTDTPLAILLILVNIPFIILAYIVVGKSFAIKTSLAISGLALVVATVLFLI
;
A
#
# COMPACT_ATOMS: atom_id res chain seq x y z
N MET A 1 16.30 1.82 -43.11
CA MET A 1 17.10 2.95 -42.60
C MET A 1 17.02 2.94 -41.08
N ASP A 2 17.92 2.20 -40.42
CA ASP A 2 18.00 2.12 -38.95
C ASP A 2 19.08 3.09 -38.44
N LYS A 3 18.66 4.23 -37.89
CA LYS A 3 19.59 5.22 -37.30
C LYS A 3 19.99 4.72 -35.90
N LYS A 4 21.04 3.91 -35.80
CA LYS A 4 21.69 3.62 -34.50
C LYS A 4 22.16 4.92 -33.85
N LYS A 5 21.38 5.42 -32.88
CA LYS A 5 21.78 6.56 -32.03
C LYS A 5 23.07 6.18 -31.29
N LYS A 6 24.15 6.88 -31.58
CA LYS A 6 25.46 6.70 -30.96
C LYS A 6 25.49 7.52 -29.66
N TYR A 7 25.06 6.91 -28.56
CA TYR A 7 25.02 7.56 -27.25
C TYR A 7 26.43 7.91 -26.78
N SER A 8 26.61 9.12 -26.23
CA SER A 8 27.89 9.57 -25.69
C SER A 8 28.21 8.83 -24.39
N ASN A 9 29.49 8.57 -24.10
CA ASN A 9 29.93 7.95 -22.84
C ASN A 9 29.40 8.68 -21.60
N PHE A 10 29.17 10.00 -21.71
CA PHE A 10 28.53 10.81 -20.66
C PHE A 10 27.02 10.52 -20.51
N GLU A 11 26.29 10.30 -21.60
CA GLU A 11 24.86 9.96 -21.56
C GLU A 11 24.64 8.57 -20.95
N LEU A 12 25.52 7.62 -21.28
CA LEU A 12 25.52 6.29 -20.67
C LEU A 12 25.82 6.37 -19.17
N ALA A 13 26.86 7.11 -18.76
CA ALA A 13 27.21 7.28 -17.35
C ALA A 13 26.09 7.96 -16.53
N LYS A 14 25.41 8.95 -17.12
CA LYS A 14 24.25 9.61 -16.50
C LYS A 14 23.08 8.65 -16.35
N GLY A 15 22.76 7.87 -17.38
CA GLY A 15 21.71 6.85 -17.33
C GLY A 15 21.94 5.78 -16.26
N TRP A 16 23.17 5.28 -16.13
CA TRP A 16 23.54 4.32 -15.07
C TRP A 16 23.34 4.88 -13.65
N ARG A 17 23.68 6.16 -13.46
CA ARG A 17 23.50 6.83 -12.17
C ARG A 17 22.02 7.03 -11.85
N GLU A 18 21.21 7.45 -12.82
CA GLU A 18 19.76 7.60 -12.66
C GLU A 18 19.06 6.27 -12.38
N LEU A 19 19.42 5.20 -13.10
CA LEU A 19 18.92 3.84 -12.85
C LEU A 19 19.26 3.37 -11.44
N ARG A 20 20.52 3.52 -11.01
CA ARG A 20 20.95 3.12 -9.66
C ARG A 20 20.16 3.87 -8.57
N VAL A 21 20.00 5.19 -8.72
CA VAL A 21 19.25 6.01 -7.76
C VAL A 21 17.77 5.61 -7.73
N SER A 22 17.17 5.36 -8.89
CA SER A 22 15.77 4.92 -9.01
C SER A 22 15.55 3.56 -8.34
N ILE A 23 16.43 2.59 -8.59
CA ILE A 23 16.36 1.24 -8.00
C ILE A 23 16.51 1.32 -6.47
N ILE A 24 17.49 2.07 -5.96
CA ILE A 24 17.69 2.21 -4.50
C ILE A 24 16.47 2.87 -3.84
N ARG A 25 15.87 3.89 -4.48
CA ARG A 25 14.65 4.52 -3.98
C ARG A 25 13.47 3.55 -3.96
N PHE A 26 13.25 2.82 -5.05
CA PHE A 26 12.18 1.83 -5.14
C PHE A 26 12.32 0.73 -4.08
N PHE A 27 13.55 0.23 -3.88
CA PHE A 27 13.82 -0.79 -2.87
C PHE A 27 13.59 -0.27 -1.44
N LYS A 28 14.03 0.97 -1.15
CA LYS A 28 13.73 1.62 0.13
C LYS A 28 12.23 1.80 0.35
N ASP A 29 11.51 2.27 -0.66
CA ASP A 29 10.05 2.45 -0.59
C ASP A 29 9.34 1.12 -0.28
N LEU A 30 9.72 0.03 -0.95
CA LEU A 30 9.15 -1.29 -0.71
C LEU A 30 9.38 -1.77 0.73
N ILE A 31 10.61 -1.63 1.24
CA ILE A 31 10.93 -2.03 2.63
C ILE A 31 10.12 -1.21 3.62
N LEU A 32 10.08 0.12 3.45
CA LEU A 32 9.36 1.02 4.35
C LEU A 32 7.84 0.78 4.33
N ILE A 33 7.27 0.56 3.14
CA ILE A 33 5.84 0.25 3.00
C ILE A 33 5.54 -1.08 3.69
N THR A 34 6.35 -2.11 3.47
CA THR A 34 6.15 -3.43 4.08
C THR A 34 6.22 -3.36 5.60
N LEU A 35 7.25 -2.72 6.16
CA LEU A 35 7.38 -2.51 7.60
C LEU A 35 6.20 -1.70 8.16
N GLY A 36 5.76 -0.66 7.44
CA GLY A 36 4.58 0.12 7.79
C GLY A 36 3.31 -0.73 7.84
N ILE A 37 3.10 -1.62 6.86
CA ILE A 37 1.95 -2.54 6.83
C ILE A 37 1.96 -3.47 8.04
N PHE A 38 3.10 -4.09 8.38
CA PHE A 38 3.19 -4.97 9.54
C PHE A 38 2.97 -4.22 10.86
N SER A 39 3.55 -3.03 11.00
CA SER A 39 3.36 -2.18 12.19
C SER A 39 1.90 -1.74 12.33
N ALA A 40 1.27 -1.29 11.23
CA ALA A 40 -0.13 -0.93 11.20
C ALA A 40 -1.03 -2.13 11.50
N ALA A 41 -0.77 -3.29 10.91
CA ALA A 41 -1.53 -4.51 11.15
C ALA A 41 -1.45 -4.97 12.62
N PHE A 42 -0.27 -4.86 13.23
CA PHE A 42 -0.07 -5.20 14.64
C PHE A 42 -0.89 -4.28 15.55
N GLY A 43 -0.79 -2.95 15.36
CA GLY A 43 -1.61 -1.99 16.13
C GLY A 43 -3.10 -2.16 15.86
N PHE A 44 -3.47 -2.39 14.61
CA PHE A 44 -4.85 -2.60 14.21
C PHE A 44 -5.46 -3.84 14.84
N LYS A 45 -4.82 -4.99 14.72
CA LYS A 45 -5.39 -6.21 15.27
C LYS A 45 -5.23 -6.30 16.79
N GLY A 46 -4.07 -5.93 17.33
CA GLY A 46 -3.78 -6.02 18.76
C GLY A 46 -4.50 -4.97 19.62
N PHE A 47 -4.79 -3.78 19.08
CA PHE A 47 -5.46 -2.72 19.83
C PHE A 47 -6.91 -2.53 19.39
N LEU A 48 -7.16 -2.26 18.10
CA LEU A 48 -8.50 -1.91 17.61
C LEU A 48 -9.45 -3.11 17.66
N LEU A 49 -9.05 -4.26 17.10
CA LEU A 49 -9.90 -5.44 17.10
C LEU A 49 -10.06 -6.06 18.49
N THR A 50 -8.97 -6.23 19.26
CA THR A 50 -9.04 -6.84 20.60
C THR A 50 -9.86 -6.04 21.61
N ASN A 51 -9.84 -4.70 21.54
CA ASN A 51 -10.60 -3.85 22.47
C ASN A 51 -11.98 -3.42 21.92
N HIS A 52 -12.41 -3.95 20.76
CA HIS A 52 -13.59 -3.45 20.03
C HIS A 52 -13.56 -1.93 19.82
N PHE A 53 -12.35 -1.37 19.69
CA PHE A 53 -12.16 0.06 19.50
C PHE A 53 -12.33 0.37 18.01
N ILE A 54 -13.16 1.37 17.71
CA ILE A 54 -13.50 1.75 16.35
C ILE A 54 -12.58 2.89 15.91
N ASP A 55 -11.81 2.66 14.85
CA ASP A 55 -11.02 3.71 14.18
C ASP A 55 -11.94 4.64 13.37
N GLY A 56 -11.43 5.78 12.93
CA GLY A 56 -12.13 6.69 12.01
C GLY A 56 -12.02 6.27 10.54
N GLY A 57 -12.76 6.99 9.68
CA GLY A 57 -12.60 6.92 8.22
C GLY A 57 -13.05 5.60 7.56
N ALA A 58 -12.40 5.23 6.44
CA ALA A 58 -12.74 4.05 5.66
C ALA A 58 -12.58 2.72 6.42
N THR A 59 -11.54 2.65 7.26
CA THR A 59 -11.24 1.50 8.11
C THR A 59 -12.29 1.33 9.22
N GLY A 60 -12.71 2.42 9.85
CA GLY A 60 -13.80 2.44 10.83
C GLY A 60 -15.15 1.97 10.27
N ILE A 61 -15.50 2.46 9.08
CA ILE A 61 -16.71 2.02 8.36
C ILE A 61 -16.64 0.52 8.09
N SER A 62 -15.48 0.02 7.67
CA SER A 62 -15.27 -1.41 7.42
C SER A 62 -15.43 -2.25 8.70
N LEU A 63 -14.93 -1.77 9.84
CA LEU A 63 -15.10 -2.43 11.15
C LEU A 63 -16.57 -2.49 11.57
N LEU A 64 -17.30 -1.38 11.45
CA LEU A 64 -18.72 -1.31 11.80
C LEU A 64 -19.56 -2.28 10.96
N ILE A 65 -19.35 -2.30 9.64
CA ILE A 65 -20.08 -3.21 8.74
C ILE A 65 -19.72 -4.66 9.06
N SER A 66 -18.44 -4.96 9.31
CA SER A 66 -18.00 -6.31 9.69
C SER A 66 -18.66 -6.78 10.99
N ALA A 67 -18.78 -5.89 11.98
CA ALA A 67 -19.42 -6.21 13.26
C ALA A 67 -20.94 -6.43 13.16
N LEU A 68 -21.60 -5.85 12.16
CA LEU A 68 -23.05 -5.97 11.95
C LEU A 68 -23.45 -7.11 11.00
N THR A 69 -22.57 -7.50 10.07
CA THR A 69 -22.94 -8.33 8.93
C THR A 69 -22.16 -9.65 8.85
N ASP A 70 -21.31 -9.95 9.84
CA ASP A 70 -20.38 -11.11 9.88
C ASP A 70 -19.47 -11.24 8.64
N THR A 71 -19.42 -10.21 7.81
CA THR A 71 -18.61 -10.18 6.59
C THR A 71 -17.13 -10.03 6.94
N PRO A 72 -16.21 -10.73 6.24
CA PRO A 72 -14.79 -10.62 6.50
C PRO A 72 -14.27 -9.19 6.35
N LEU A 73 -13.70 -8.65 7.43
CA LEU A 73 -13.16 -7.29 7.48
C LEU A 73 -12.15 -7.01 6.36
N ALA A 74 -11.30 -7.97 6.01
CA ALA A 74 -10.31 -7.82 4.95
C ALA A 74 -10.93 -7.45 3.58
N ILE A 75 -12.11 -8.01 3.27
CA ILE A 75 -12.83 -7.72 2.03
C ILE A 75 -13.40 -6.30 2.08
N LEU A 76 -13.99 -5.93 3.22
CA LEU A 76 -14.55 -4.59 3.42
C LEU A 76 -13.47 -3.51 3.36
N LEU A 77 -12.29 -3.76 3.93
CA LEU A 77 -11.17 -2.83 3.83
C LEU A 77 -10.80 -2.52 2.39
N ILE A 78 -10.80 -3.51 1.50
CA ILE A 78 -10.53 -3.27 0.08
C ILE A 78 -11.70 -2.52 -0.56
N LEU A 79 -12.93 -3.03 -0.41
CA LEU A 79 -14.12 -2.48 -1.06
C LEU A 79 -14.39 -1.03 -0.68
N VAL A 80 -14.36 -0.70 0.62
CA VAL A 80 -14.61 0.65 1.11
C VAL A 80 -13.51 1.61 0.66
N ASN A 81 -12.27 1.13 0.47
CA ASN A 81 -11.16 1.97 0.01
C ASN A 81 -11.09 2.20 -1.51
N ILE A 82 -11.77 1.39 -2.34
CA ILE A 82 -11.79 1.59 -3.81
C ILE A 82 -12.13 3.05 -4.22
N PRO A 83 -13.22 3.68 -3.73
CA PRO A 83 -13.53 5.06 -4.10
C PRO A 83 -12.43 6.05 -3.68
N PHE A 84 -11.76 5.82 -2.56
CA PHE A 84 -10.65 6.65 -2.09
C PHE A 84 -9.38 6.46 -2.92
N ILE A 85 -9.12 5.24 -3.40
CA ILE A 85 -8.00 4.95 -4.32
C ILE A 85 -8.23 5.66 -5.67
N ILE A 86 -9.47 5.64 -6.17
CA ILE A 86 -9.85 6.37 -7.39
C ILE A 86 -9.65 7.88 -7.17
N LEU A 87 -10.10 8.40 -6.04
CA LEU A 87 -9.89 9.82 -5.70
C LEU A 87 -8.40 10.17 -5.59
N ALA A 88 -7.60 9.31 -4.95
CA ALA A 88 -6.15 9.47 -4.83
C ALA A 88 -5.45 9.48 -6.20
N TYR A 89 -5.93 8.67 -7.15
CA TYR A 89 -5.43 8.67 -8.53
C TYR A 89 -5.67 10.02 -9.21
N ILE A 90 -6.86 10.60 -9.02
CA ILE A 90 -7.25 11.86 -9.66
C ILE A 90 -6.56 13.06 -9.01
N VAL A 91 -6.49 13.10 -7.67
CA VAL A 91 -6.02 14.27 -6.90
C VAL A 91 -4.50 14.30 -6.74
N VAL A 92 -3.87 13.17 -6.46
CA VAL A 92 -2.43 13.09 -6.13
C VAL A 92 -1.62 12.51 -7.28
N GLY A 93 -2.20 11.54 -7.98
CA GLY A 93 -1.61 10.96 -9.19
C GLY A 93 -1.31 9.47 -9.09
N LYS A 94 -0.96 8.90 -10.24
CA LYS A 94 -0.83 7.45 -10.45
C LYS A 94 0.14 6.74 -9.51
N SER A 95 1.32 7.32 -9.27
CA SER A 95 2.36 6.69 -8.44
C SER A 95 1.90 6.53 -6.99
N PHE A 96 1.19 7.53 -6.46
CA PHE A 96 0.65 7.47 -5.10
C PHE A 96 -0.49 6.46 -5.02
N ALA A 97 -1.44 6.49 -5.95
CA ALA A 97 -2.56 5.54 -5.97
C ALA A 97 -2.11 4.07 -6.00
N ILE A 98 -1.06 3.75 -6.77
CA ILE A 98 -0.50 2.39 -6.81
C ILE A 98 0.10 2.00 -5.46
N LYS A 99 0.92 2.88 -4.85
CA LYS A 99 1.52 2.62 -3.53
C LYS A 99 0.45 2.43 -2.45
N THR A 100 -0.58 3.27 -2.45
CA THR A 100 -1.71 3.19 -1.52
C THR A 100 -2.52 1.90 -1.72
N SER A 101 -2.81 1.52 -2.97
CA SER A 101 -3.51 0.27 -3.28
C SER A 101 -2.72 -0.96 -2.82
N LEU A 102 -1.40 -0.97 -3.02
CA LEU A 102 -0.52 -2.03 -2.53
C LEU A 102 -0.50 -2.09 -1.00
N ALA A 103 -0.45 -0.94 -0.33
CA ALA A 103 -0.48 -0.86 1.12
C ALA A 103 -1.79 -1.39 1.72
N ILE A 104 -2.94 -0.97 1.17
CA ILE A 104 -4.26 -1.42 1.63
C ILE A 104 -4.47 -2.91 1.36
N SER A 105 -4.08 -3.39 0.18
CA SER A 105 -4.17 -4.81 -0.16
C SER A 105 -3.26 -5.66 0.73
N GLY A 106 -2.04 -5.19 1.00
CA GLY A 106 -1.11 -5.84 1.92
C GLY A 106 -1.64 -5.87 3.36
N LEU A 107 -2.22 -4.76 3.84
CA LEU A 107 -2.88 -4.71 5.15
C LEU A 107 -4.03 -5.72 5.22
N ALA A 108 -4.92 -5.73 4.23
CA ALA A 108 -6.04 -6.67 4.17
C ALA A 108 -5.56 -8.14 4.16
N LEU A 109 -4.51 -8.43 3.39
CA LEU A 109 -3.91 -9.77 3.34
C LEU A 109 -3.32 -10.17 4.70
N VAL A 110 -2.55 -9.28 5.35
CA VAL A 110 -1.97 -9.55 6.67
C VAL A 110 -3.07 -9.75 7.71
N VAL A 111 -4.12 -8.94 7.70
CA VAL A 111 -5.27 -9.11 8.60
C VAL A 111 -6.01 -10.43 8.34
N ALA A 112 -6.15 -10.85 7.09
CA ALA A 112 -6.82 -12.10 6.71
C ALA A 112 -5.99 -13.36 7.02
N THR A 113 -4.68 -13.32 6.77
CA THR A 113 -3.80 -14.51 6.78
C THR A 113 -3.01 -14.65 8.08
N VAL A 114 -2.60 -13.53 8.67
CA VAL A 114 -1.84 -13.55 9.92
C VAL A 114 -2.84 -13.65 11.05
N LEU A 115 -3.01 -14.89 11.53
CA LEU A 115 -3.57 -15.14 12.83
C LEU A 115 -2.59 -14.62 13.88
N PHE A 116 -2.66 -13.32 14.18
CA PHE A 116 -2.09 -12.80 15.42
C PHE A 116 -2.69 -13.60 16.57
N LEU A 117 -1.84 -14.37 17.22
CA LEU A 117 -2.13 -15.21 18.38
C LEU A 117 -2.08 -14.25 19.59
N ILE A 118 -3.13 -13.45 19.72
CA ILE A 118 -3.37 -12.51 20.83
C ILE A 118 -4.74 -12.84 21.40
#